data_AF-A0AAN8R3W2-F1
#
_entry.id   AF-A0AAN8R3W2-F1
#
_cell.length_a   1.000
_cell.length_b   1.000
_cell.length_c   1.000
_cell.angle_alpha   90.00
_cell.angle_beta   90.00
_cell.angle_gamma   90.00
#
_symmetry.space_group_name_H-M   'P 1'
#
loop_
_entity.id
_entity.type
_entity.pdbx_description
1 polymer ?
#
loop_
_entity_poly.entity_id
_entity_poly.type
_entity_poly.pdbx_seq_one_letter_code
_entity_poly.pdbx_strand_id
1 'polypeptide(L)' 'MKVLRELFKEQEFPEPVRYFVTWWSRDLWSQMSYSFVKTGGSREAYNIIAEDVQGKVFFAGEATNLFEWRPRSE' A
#
# COMPACT_ATOMS: atom_id res chain seq x y z
N MET A 1 22.26 7.99 0.70
CA MET A 1 22.65 9.23 0.01
C MET A 1 23.36 9.03 -1.34
N LYS A 2 24.04 7.90 -1.59
CA LYS A 2 24.78 7.65 -2.86
C LYS A 2 23.98 7.94 -4.14
N VAL A 3 22.76 7.40 -4.28
CA VAL A 3 21.92 7.61 -5.46
C VAL A 3 21.62 9.09 -5.70
N LEU A 4 21.30 9.85 -4.65
CA LEU A 4 21.04 11.30 -4.76
C LEU A 4 22.30 12.06 -5.19
N ARG A 5 23.47 11.73 -4.63
CA ARG A 5 24.75 12.31 -5.05
C ARG A 5 25.10 11.97 -6.49
N GLU A 6 24.72 10.79 -6.98
CA GLU A 6 24.91 10.38 -8.37
C GLU A 6 23.94 11.05 -9.35
N LEU A 7 22.72 11.37 -8.91
CA LEU A 7 21.75 12.14 -9.70
C LEU A 7 22.16 13.62 -9.82
N PHE A 8 22.80 14.18 -8.80
CA PHE A 8 23.15 15.60 -8.70
C PHE A 8 24.67 15.82 -8.61
N LYS A 9 25.46 15.25 -9.53
CA LYS A 9 26.93 15.23 -9.45
C LYS A 9 27.61 16.61 -9.48
N GLU A 10 27.01 17.57 -10.17
CA GLU A 10 27.57 18.92 -10.34
C GLU A 10 27.20 19.87 -9.20
N GLN A 11 26.43 19.39 -8.21
CA GLN A 11 25.97 20.18 -7.08
C GLN A 11 26.54 19.63 -5.78
N GLU A 12 26.96 20.52 -4.88
CA GLU A 12 27.27 20.10 -3.52
C GLU A 12 26.00 19.64 -2.83
N PHE A 13 25.96 18.35 -2.48
CA PHE A 13 24.80 17.76 -1.83
C PHE A 13 25.01 17.68 -0.31
N PRO A 14 24.16 18.32 0.51
CA PRO A 14 24.35 18.34 1.95
C PRO A 14 24.14 16.96 2.59
N GLU A 15 24.73 16.76 3.77
CA GLU A 15 24.41 15.61 4.60
C GLU A 15 23.00 15.74 5.21
N PRO A 16 22.25 14.63 5.35
CA PRO A 16 20.91 14.69 5.94
C PRO A 16 21.01 15.00 7.43
N VAL A 17 20.34 16.06 7.87
CA VAL A 17 20.25 16.43 9.29
C VAL A 17 19.38 15.43 10.08
N ARG A 18 18.40 14.81 9.42
CA ARG A 18 17.52 13.79 10.00
C ARG A 18 16.96 12.90 8.90
N TYR A 19 16.75 11.63 9.21
CA TYR A 19 16.01 10.69 8.38
C TYR A 19 15.27 9.69 9.26
N PHE A 20 14.33 8.95 8.67
CA PHE A 20 13.79 7.73 9.26
C PHE A 20 13.60 6.69 8.17
N VAL A 21 13.63 5.42 8.57
CA VAL A 21 13.38 4.28 7.69
C VAL A 21 12.28 3.47 8.32
N THR A 22 11.18 3.28 7.60
CA THR A 22 10.07 2.45 8.06
C THR A 22 10.37 0.97 7.86
N TRP A 23 9.88 0.13 8.77
CA TRP A 23 10.00 -1.32 8.68
C TRP A 23 8.62 -1.98 8.67
N TRP A 24 7.71 -1.51 7.79
CA TRP A 24 6.33 -2.01 7.70
C TRP A 24 6.23 -3.53 7.53
N SER A 25 7.18 -4.14 6.82
CA SER A 25 7.25 -5.60 6.66
C SER A 25 7.60 -6.36 7.95
N ARG A 26 8.11 -5.68 8.98
CA ARG A 26 8.44 -6.25 10.30
C ARG A 26 7.55 -5.72 11.42
N ASP A 27 6.71 -4.73 11.14
CA ASP A 27 5.71 -4.28 12.09
C ASP A 27 4.69 -5.41 12.31
N LEU A 28 4.58 -5.87 13.56
CA LEU A 28 3.75 -7.02 13.93
C LEU A 28 2.27 -6.83 13.55
N TRP A 29 1.78 -5.59 13.54
CA TRP A 29 0.37 -5.28 13.34
C TRP A 29 0.04 -4.83 11.92
N SER A 30 1.04 -4.46 11.11
CA SER A 30 0.83 -4.11 9.70
C SER A 30 1.27 -5.22 8.74
N GLN A 31 2.53 -5.67 8.83
CA GLN A 31 3.15 -6.70 7.96
C GLN A 31 3.06 -6.47 6.44
N MET A 32 2.49 -5.36 6.00
CA MET A 32 2.33 -4.94 4.61
C MET A 32 2.24 -3.42 4.52
N SER A 33 2.21 -2.92 3.29
CA SER A 33 1.93 -1.50 3.00
C SER A 33 0.54 -1.35 2.38
N TYR A 34 0.25 -2.15 1.36
CA TYR A 34 -1.02 -2.18 0.64
C TYR A 34 -1.19 -3.53 -0.08
N SER A 35 -2.42 -3.86 -0.40
CA SER A 35 -2.86 -5.08 -1.09
C SER A 35 -2.79 -4.94 -2.61
N PHE A 36 -2.66 -6.08 -3.29
CA PHE A 36 -2.67 -6.17 -4.75
C PHE A 36 -3.14 -7.56 -5.20
N VAL A 37 -3.63 -7.66 -6.44
CA VAL A 37 -4.00 -8.96 -7.04
C VAL A 37 -2.74 -9.65 -7.54
N LYS A 38 -2.38 -10.77 -6.92
CA LYS A 38 -1.29 -11.63 -7.39
C LYS A 38 -1.65 -12.30 -8.72
N THR A 39 -0.65 -12.71 -9.48
CA THR A 39 -0.84 -13.49 -10.73
C THR A 39 -1.75 -14.70 -10.47
N GLY A 40 -2.78 -14.86 -11.30
CA GLY A 40 -3.79 -15.91 -11.15
C GLY A 40 -4.92 -15.60 -10.16
N GLY A 41 -4.85 -14.47 -9.44
CA GLY A 41 -5.93 -13.97 -8.59
C GLY A 41 -6.93 -13.12 -9.37
N SER A 42 -8.06 -12.84 -8.72
CA SER A 42 -9.16 -12.04 -9.28
C SER A 42 -9.54 -10.91 -8.34
N ARG A 43 -10.03 -9.80 -8.91
CA ARG A 43 -10.47 -8.62 -8.12
C ARG A 43 -11.72 -8.90 -7.29
N GLU A 44 -12.51 -9.89 -7.68
CA GLU A 44 -13.66 -10.40 -6.95
C GLU A 44 -13.28 -10.90 -5.56
N ALA A 45 -12.01 -11.27 -5.34
CA ALA A 45 -11.51 -11.62 -4.01
C ALA A 45 -11.73 -10.51 -2.97
N TYR A 46 -11.69 -9.23 -3.36
CA TYR A 46 -11.98 -8.12 -2.43
C TYR A 46 -13.43 -8.16 -1.95
N ASN A 47 -14.38 -8.48 -2.84
CA ASN A 47 -15.80 -8.63 -2.48
C ASN A 47 -16.00 -9.85 -1.57
N ILE A 48 -15.34 -10.97 -1.87
CA ILE A 48 -15.43 -12.18 -1.03
C ILE A 48 -14.93 -11.90 0.39
N ILE A 49 -13.83 -11.16 0.54
CA ILE A 49 -13.31 -10.79 1.88
C ILE A 49 -14.25 -9.79 2.57
N ALA A 50 -14.98 -8.96 1.83
CA ALA A 50 -15.93 -8.00 2.38
C ALA A 50 -17.25 -8.63 2.87
N GLU A 51 -17.55 -9.87 2.48
CA GLU A 51 -18.76 -10.57 2.91
C GLU A 51 -18.76 -10.78 4.43
N ASP A 52 -19.89 -10.48 5.06
CA ASP A 52 -20.07 -10.74 6.48
C ASP A 52 -20.32 -12.22 6.77
N VAL A 53 -20.07 -12.64 8.02
CA VAL A 53 -20.41 -13.98 8.48
C VAL A 53 -21.67 -13.90 9.36
N GLN A 54 -22.78 -14.38 8.81
CA GLN A 54 -24.10 -14.49 9.47
C GLN A 54 -24.65 -13.17 10.04
N GLY A 55 -24.31 -12.03 9.43
CA GLY A 55 -24.69 -10.69 9.90
C GLY A 55 -24.09 -10.32 11.26
N LYS A 56 -22.99 -10.98 11.67
CA LYS A 56 -22.40 -10.82 13.01
C LYS A 56 -20.93 -10.42 12.97
N VAL A 57 -20.14 -11.03 12.09
CA VAL A 57 -18.73 -10.67 11.91
C VAL A 57 -18.61 -9.92 10.60
N PHE A 58 -18.12 -8.68 10.68
CA PHE A 58 -17.97 -7.78 9.54
C PHE A 58 -16.49 -7.54 9.28
N PHE A 59 -16.13 -7.40 8.01
CA PHE A 59 -14.77 -7.13 7.56
C PHE A 59 -14.72 -5.76 6.87
N ALA A 60 -13.65 -5.03 7.12
CA ALA A 60 -13.40 -3.72 6.53
C ALA A 60 -11.90 -3.49 6.36
N GLY A 61 -11.54 -2.55 5.50
CA GLY A 61 -10.15 -2.16 5.22
C GLY A 61 -9.91 -2.03 3.73
N GLU A 62 -8.69 -1.66 3.34
CA GLU A 62 -8.35 -1.53 1.91
C GLU A 62 -8.48 -2.85 1.14
N ALA A 63 -8.12 -3.98 1.76
CA ALA A 63 -8.19 -5.31 1.16
C ALA A 63 -9.64 -5.86 1.01
N THR A 64 -10.65 -5.09 1.41
CA THR A 64 -12.07 -5.42 1.26
C THR A 64 -12.79 -4.45 0.32
N ASN A 65 -12.08 -3.50 -0.28
CA ASN A 65 -12.68 -2.49 -1.14
C ASN A 65 -12.27 -2.75 -2.60
N LEU A 66 -13.24 -3.20 -3.39
CA LEU A 66 -13.09 -3.22 -4.84
C LEU A 66 -13.11 -1.78 -5.35
N PHE A 67 -11.93 -1.23 -5.64
CA PHE A 67 -11.81 0.10 -6.26
C PHE A 67 -12.33 0.04 -7.71
N GLU A 68 -13.64 0.21 -7.88
CA GLU A 68 -14.24 0.48 -9.17
C GLU A 68 -14.07 1.99 -9.44
N TRP A 69 -13.00 2.37 -10.14
CA TRP A 69 -12.91 3.74 -10.66
C TRP A 69 -14.05 3.93 -11.67
N ARG A 70 -15.15 4.53 -11.22
CA ARG A 70 -16.13 5.11 -12.12
C ARG A 70 -15.66 6.53 -12.42
N PRO A 71 -15.40 6.90 -13.69
CA PRO A 71 -15.31 8.31 -14.03
C PRO A 71 -16.57 8.97 -13.50
N ARG A 72 -16.44 10.10 -12.79
CA ARG A 72 -17.61 10.90 -12.45
C ARG A 72 -18.29 11.21 -13.78
N SER A 73 -19.53 10.77 -13.96
CA SER A 73 -20.37 11.34 -14.99
C SER A 73 -20.50 12.82 -14.64
N GLU A 74 -20.04 13.68 -15.54
CA GLU A 74 -20.38 15.11 -15.54
C GLU A 74 -21.89 15.31 -15.56
#